data_AF-A0A0W7TH16-F1
#
_entry.id   AF-A0A0W7TH16-F1
#
_cell.length_a   1.000
_cell.length_b   1.000
_cell.length_c   1.000
_cell.angle_alpha   90.00
_cell.angle_beta   90.00
_cell.angle_gamma   90.00
#
_symmetry.space_group_name_H-M   'P 1'
#
loop_
_entity.id
_entity.type
_entity.pdbx_description
1 polymer ?
#
loop_
_entity_poly.entity_id
_entity_poly.type
_entity_poly.pdbx_seq_one_letter_code
_entity_poly.pdbx_strand_id
1 'polypeptide(L)'
;MGINIALCETEAEKAPCRSLKMEVRRARTDAAGFDDYMIYEEKVSLDDARNVFPDFEGFLKRNRINAETDAVYMDKVKKDEDREALSKYVKKTATGWIDLTRMDAATKEKALKAAGPDDRTTAWDDLDFDSMNKMCSECPLSWDKGRGCMGTFGPATSKLPEIARKYGCPIIGATFENAAAMKKLTPEDAKAVLKEVEILKPALEKEGKMAVHRYMGPLERIEPRPRSPPSTAADSISSEENTGESGQALNRAVRPPMFSSGAAGLAAARRSAP
;
A
#
# COMPACT_ATOMS: atom_id res chain seq x y z
N MET A 1 -17.50 -14.14 3.60
CA MET A 1 -16.16 -13.67 3.99
C MET A 1 -15.12 -14.56 3.32
N GLY A 2 -14.03 -13.98 2.81
CA GLY A 2 -12.91 -14.74 2.22
C GLY A 2 -11.90 -15.11 3.28
N ILE A 3 -11.20 -16.22 3.11
CA ILE A 3 -10.02 -16.52 3.93
C ILE A 3 -8.87 -15.69 3.38
N ASN A 4 -8.21 -14.94 4.25
CA ASN A 4 -6.95 -14.29 3.94
C ASN A 4 -5.84 -14.99 4.72
N ILE A 5 -4.72 -15.19 4.06
CA ILE A 5 -3.49 -15.62 4.70
C ILE A 5 -2.52 -14.44 4.59
N ALA A 6 -1.81 -14.15 5.67
CA ALA A 6 -0.87 -13.05 5.74
C ALA A 6 0.48 -13.54 6.25
N LEU A 7 1.57 -12.96 5.72
CA LEU A 7 2.90 -13.13 6.29
C LEU A 7 3.10 -12.10 7.41
N CYS A 8 3.61 -12.57 8.56
CA CYS A 8 4.02 -11.69 9.63
C CYS A 8 5.37 -11.05 9.27
N GLU A 9 5.31 -9.87 8.64
CA GLU A 9 6.46 -9.17 8.08
C GLU A 9 7.52 -8.80 9.14
N THR A 10 7.07 -8.55 10.38
CA THR A 10 7.94 -8.23 11.51
C THR A 10 8.72 -9.44 12.02
N GLU A 11 8.19 -10.65 11.81
CA GLU A 11 8.84 -11.93 12.13
C GLU A 11 9.71 -12.44 10.96
N ALA A 12 9.63 -11.84 9.76
CA ALA A 12 10.36 -12.26 8.58
C ALA A 12 11.64 -11.44 8.35
N GLU A 13 12.81 -12.00 8.66
CA GLU A 13 14.10 -11.28 8.58
C GLU A 13 14.43 -10.70 7.21
N LYS A 14 13.97 -11.37 6.14
CA LYS A 14 14.22 -10.95 4.75
C LYS A 14 13.20 -9.94 4.22
N ALA A 15 12.22 -9.53 5.03
CA ALA A 15 11.26 -8.51 4.64
C ALA A 15 11.95 -7.13 4.66
N PRO A 16 12.04 -6.41 3.53
CA PRO A 16 12.70 -5.11 3.46
C PRO A 16 11.98 -4.05 4.32
N CYS A 17 10.67 -4.19 4.50
CA CYS A 17 9.85 -3.34 5.35
C CYS A 17 10.05 -3.57 6.86
N ARG A 18 10.69 -4.68 7.27
CA ARG A 18 10.80 -5.07 8.68
C ARG A 18 11.51 -4.02 9.53
N SER A 19 12.67 -3.55 9.09
CA SER A 19 13.45 -2.55 9.84
C SER A 19 12.62 -1.28 10.08
N LEU A 20 11.90 -0.83 9.06
CA LEU A 20 11.05 0.36 9.12
C LEU A 20 9.83 0.17 10.02
N LYS A 21 9.19 -1.00 9.98
CA LYS A 21 8.03 -1.35 10.83
C LYS A 21 8.43 -1.56 12.30
N MET A 22 9.66 -1.96 12.57
CA MET A 22 10.16 -2.13 13.94
C MET A 22 10.67 -0.81 14.54
N GLU A 23 11.01 0.16 13.69
CA GLU A 23 11.50 1.45 14.13
C GLU A 23 10.35 2.41 14.46
N VAL A 24 10.01 2.52 15.75
CA VAL A 24 9.03 3.50 16.22
C VAL A 24 9.64 4.90 16.19
N ARG A 25 9.00 5.80 15.44
CA ARG A 25 9.42 7.19 15.21
C ARG A 25 8.63 8.18 16.05
N ARG A 26 7.32 7.99 16.16
CA ARG A 26 6.45 8.88 16.94
C ARG A 26 5.56 8.06 17.86
N ALA A 27 5.22 8.65 18.99
CA ALA A 27 4.26 8.09 19.92
C ALA A 27 3.30 9.17 20.37
N ARG A 28 2.05 8.81 20.66
CA ARG A 28 1.08 9.73 21.25
C ARG A 28 1.03 9.47 22.75
N THR A 29 1.15 10.53 23.53
CA THR A 29 1.10 10.44 25.00
C THR A 29 0.52 11.71 25.59
N ASP A 30 -0.32 11.55 26.61
CA ASP A 30 -0.87 12.65 27.40
C ASP A 30 -0.03 12.91 28.68
N ALA A 31 1.07 12.17 28.85
CA ALA A 31 1.91 12.26 30.04
C ALA A 31 2.71 13.56 30.06
N ALA A 32 2.57 14.33 31.15
CA ALA A 32 3.37 15.53 31.41
C ALA A 32 4.87 15.18 31.51
N GLY A 33 5.73 16.02 30.92
CA GLY A 33 7.19 15.85 30.97
C GLY A 33 7.86 15.49 29.63
N PHE A 34 7.12 15.50 28.51
CA PHE A 34 7.68 15.34 27.16
C PHE A 34 7.54 16.59 26.28
N ASP A 35 7.29 17.76 26.89
CA ASP A 35 6.94 19.00 26.18
C ASP A 35 8.02 19.46 25.18
N ASP A 36 9.30 19.20 25.49
CA ASP A 36 10.46 19.51 24.63
C ASP A 36 10.53 18.69 23.34
N TYR A 37 9.83 17.54 23.32
CA TYR A 37 9.78 16.59 22.23
C TYR A 37 8.43 16.57 21.51
N MET A 38 7.49 17.39 21.97
CA MET A 38 6.15 17.45 21.41
C MET A 38 6.18 18.05 20.00
N ILE A 39 5.41 17.44 19.10
CA ILE A 39 5.18 17.93 17.75
C ILE A 39 4.09 18.98 17.84
N TYR A 40 4.41 20.18 17.40
CA TYR A 40 3.49 21.30 17.32
C TYR A 40 3.03 21.49 15.89
N GLU A 41 1.73 21.71 15.71
CA GLU A 41 1.17 22.17 14.46
C GLU A 41 0.97 23.68 14.51
N GLU A 42 1.40 24.34 13.45
CA GLU A 42 1.18 25.75 13.21
C GLU A 42 -0.05 25.90 12.34
N LYS A 43 -1.14 26.41 12.95
CA LYS A 43 -2.41 26.61 12.25
C LYS A 43 -2.91 28.04 12.40
N VAL A 44 -3.61 28.51 11.37
CA VAL A 44 -4.29 29.80 11.33
C VAL A 44 -5.80 29.53 11.24
N SER A 45 -6.60 30.28 11.98
CA SER A 45 -8.06 30.15 11.90
C SER A 45 -8.56 30.58 10.52
N LEU A 46 -9.70 30.03 10.08
CA LEU A 46 -10.29 30.44 8.79
C LEU A 46 -10.66 31.92 8.77
N ASP A 47 -11.07 32.47 9.92
CA ASP A 47 -11.45 33.88 10.05
C ASP A 47 -10.24 34.79 9.86
N ASP A 48 -9.11 34.46 10.51
CA ASP A 48 -7.85 35.19 10.33
C ASP A 48 -7.35 35.09 8.89
N ALA A 49 -7.46 33.91 8.26
CA ALA A 49 -7.07 33.71 6.87
C ALA A 49 -7.94 34.51 5.88
N ARG A 50 -9.26 34.63 6.14
CA ARG A 50 -10.18 35.47 5.36
C ARG A 50 -9.92 36.97 5.51
N ASN A 51 -9.48 37.40 6.69
CA ASN A 51 -9.10 38.79 6.93
C ASN A 51 -7.81 39.18 6.19
N VAL A 52 -6.89 38.24 6.01
CA VAL A 52 -5.62 38.46 5.29
C VAL A 52 -5.81 38.35 3.77
N PHE A 53 -6.67 37.45 3.29
CA PHE A 53 -6.92 37.24 1.86
C PHE A 53 -8.38 37.55 1.49
N PRO A 54 -8.65 38.74 0.92
CA PRO A 54 -9.97 39.08 0.38
C PRO A 54 -10.44 38.10 -0.71
N ASP A 55 -9.50 37.52 -1.46
CA ASP A 55 -9.71 36.42 -2.41
C ASP A 55 -9.41 35.06 -1.74
N PHE A 56 -10.28 34.66 -0.81
CA PHE A 56 -10.11 33.44 -0.03
C PHE A 56 -10.24 32.17 -0.88
N GLU A 57 -11.17 32.14 -1.85
CA GLU A 57 -11.31 30.99 -2.76
C GLU A 57 -10.09 30.82 -3.68
N GLY A 58 -9.53 31.92 -4.19
CA GLY A 58 -8.29 31.86 -4.95
C GLY A 58 -7.12 31.40 -4.10
N PHE A 59 -7.03 31.82 -2.84
CA PHE A 59 -6.02 31.33 -1.89
C PHE A 59 -6.12 29.80 -1.68
N LEU A 60 -7.32 29.27 -1.42
CA LEU A 60 -7.56 27.84 -1.25
C LEU A 60 -7.18 27.04 -2.51
N LYS A 61 -7.60 27.51 -3.69
CA LYS A 61 -7.27 26.86 -4.97
C LYS A 61 -5.77 26.89 -5.26
N ARG A 62 -5.09 28.02 -4.99
CA ARG A 62 -3.63 28.17 -5.20
C ARG A 62 -2.83 27.22 -4.32
N ASN A 63 -3.24 27.04 -3.06
CA ASN A 63 -2.57 26.16 -2.10
C ASN A 63 -3.12 24.71 -2.08
N ARG A 64 -4.16 24.42 -2.88
CA ARG A 64 -4.88 23.13 -2.90
C ARG A 64 -5.40 22.70 -1.52
N ILE A 65 -5.88 23.68 -0.76
CA ILE A 65 -6.48 23.45 0.57
C ILE A 65 -7.98 23.21 0.36
N ASN A 66 -8.53 22.21 1.04
CA ASN A 66 -9.96 21.91 0.96
C ASN A 66 -10.77 23.04 1.63
N ALA A 67 -11.89 23.45 1.04
CA ALA A 67 -12.76 24.50 1.58
C ALA A 67 -13.46 24.09 2.89
N GLU A 68 -13.53 22.79 3.18
CA GLU A 68 -14.14 22.23 4.39
C GLU A 68 -13.13 22.02 5.55
N THR A 69 -11.88 22.50 5.43
CA THR A 69 -10.91 22.39 6.52
C THR A 69 -11.32 23.26 7.71
N ASP A 70 -11.08 22.78 8.92
CA ASP A 70 -11.33 23.48 10.18
C ASP A 70 -10.35 24.64 10.43
N ALA A 71 -9.12 24.53 9.90
CA ALA A 71 -8.07 25.55 9.99
C ALA A 71 -7.12 25.48 8.78
N VAL A 72 -6.40 26.57 8.54
CA VAL A 72 -5.30 26.62 7.56
C VAL A 72 -4.02 26.17 8.26
N TYR A 73 -3.53 24.98 7.91
CA TYR A 73 -2.25 24.46 8.41
C TYR A 73 -1.09 25.01 7.58
N MET A 74 -0.08 25.57 8.23
CA MET A 74 1.03 26.27 7.56
C MET A 74 1.88 25.33 6.68
N ASP A 75 1.91 24.04 7.00
CA ASP A 75 2.58 23.00 6.19
C ASP A 75 1.94 22.84 4.80
N LYS A 76 0.63 23.10 4.67
CA LYS A 76 -0.13 22.98 3.41
C LYS A 76 -0.05 24.23 2.53
N VAL A 77 0.37 25.37 3.07
CA VAL A 77 0.56 26.60 2.29
C VAL A 77 1.85 26.43 1.47
N LYS A 78 1.76 26.52 0.14
CA LYS A 78 2.89 26.25 -0.77
C LYS A 78 3.62 27.51 -1.22
N LYS A 79 2.97 28.67 -1.17
CA LYS A 79 3.55 29.95 -1.57
C LYS A 79 4.19 30.64 -0.37
N ASP A 80 5.43 31.09 -0.54
CA ASP A 80 6.16 31.79 0.52
C ASP A 80 5.53 33.15 0.86
N GLU A 81 5.02 33.88 -0.14
CA GLU A 81 4.27 35.13 0.05
C GLU A 81 3.03 34.94 0.94
N ASP A 82 2.29 33.84 0.72
CA ASP A 82 1.11 33.53 1.50
C ASP A 82 1.48 33.10 2.93
N ARG A 83 2.61 32.41 3.10
CA ARG A 83 3.15 32.04 4.42
C ARG A 83 3.57 33.26 5.24
N GLU A 84 4.24 34.23 4.62
CA GLU A 84 4.64 35.46 5.28
C GLU A 84 3.43 36.28 5.75
N ALA A 85 2.39 36.37 4.92
CA ALA A 85 1.15 37.06 5.27
C ALA A 85 0.42 36.40 6.46
N LEU A 86 0.44 35.06 6.52
CA LEU A 86 -0.20 34.28 7.58
C LEU A 86 0.64 34.15 8.86
N SER A 87 1.96 34.36 8.78
CA SER A 87 2.92 34.19 9.88
C SER A 87 2.52 34.91 11.18
N LYS A 88 1.84 36.06 11.07
CA LYS A 88 1.40 36.88 12.21
C LYS A 88 0.18 36.34 12.96
N TYR A 89 -0.55 35.42 12.35
CA TYR A 89 -1.79 34.83 12.89
C TYR A 89 -1.61 33.36 13.28
N VAL A 90 -0.37 32.85 13.21
CA VAL A 90 -0.05 31.46 13.51
C VAL A 90 -0.25 31.17 14.99
N LYS A 91 -1.07 30.16 15.28
CA LYS A 91 -1.20 29.56 16.60
C LYS A 91 -0.51 28.21 16.60
N LYS A 92 0.43 28.04 17.53
CA LYS A 92 1.07 26.75 17.82
C LYS A 92 0.15 25.92 18.71
N THR A 93 -0.26 24.76 18.22
CA THR A 93 -1.09 23.80 18.97
C THR A 93 -0.31 22.50 19.14
N ALA A 94 -0.23 22.00 20.37
CA ALA A 94 0.33 20.70 20.66
C ALA A 94 -0.54 19.61 20.03
N THR A 95 0.09 18.71 19.25
CA THR A 95 -0.63 17.61 18.58
C THR A 95 -0.83 16.39 19.48
N GLY A 96 -0.17 16.35 20.65
CA GLY A 96 -0.10 15.18 21.52
C GLY A 96 0.86 14.09 21.02
N TRP A 97 1.46 14.27 19.84
CA TRP A 97 2.51 13.40 19.32
C TRP A 97 3.88 13.87 19.79
N ILE A 98 4.74 12.93 20.14
CA ILE A 98 6.13 13.17 20.52
C ILE A 98 7.07 12.52 19.51
N ASP A 99 8.14 13.22 19.17
CA ASP A 99 9.18 12.72 18.28
C ASP A 99 10.23 11.94 19.08
N LEU A 100 10.24 10.61 18.91
CA LEU A 100 11.15 9.71 19.61
C LEU A 100 12.56 9.70 19.02
N THR A 101 12.78 10.30 17.85
CA THR A 101 14.10 10.35 17.20
C THR A 101 15.04 11.34 17.88
N ARG A 102 14.46 12.30 18.60
CA ARG A 102 15.18 13.36 19.34
C ARG A 102 15.46 12.97 20.79
N MET A 103 15.00 11.80 21.24
CA MET A 103 15.12 11.32 22.62
C MET A 103 16.30 10.36 22.77
N ASP A 104 16.90 10.33 23.97
CA ASP A 104 17.81 9.25 24.37
C ASP A 104 17.03 7.95 24.65
N ALA A 105 17.74 6.82 24.70
CA ALA A 105 17.13 5.49 24.85
C ALA A 105 16.29 5.33 26.13
N ALA A 106 16.69 5.95 27.25
CA ALA A 106 15.98 5.82 28.51
C ALA A 106 14.67 6.64 28.51
N THR A 107 14.69 7.84 27.93
CA THR A 107 13.49 8.66 27.77
C THR A 107 12.54 8.06 26.74
N LYS A 108 13.07 7.49 25.65
CA LYS A 108 12.28 6.78 24.63
C LYS A 108 11.53 5.57 25.21
N GLU A 109 12.15 4.79 26.09
CA GLU A 109 11.47 3.65 26.72
C GLU A 109 10.32 4.11 27.64
N LYS A 110 10.51 5.20 28.40
CA LYS A 110 9.44 5.79 29.23
C LYS A 110 8.28 6.29 28.40
N ALA A 111 8.57 7.01 27.31
CA ALA A 111 7.59 7.48 26.34
C ALA A 111 6.81 6.32 25.72
N LEU A 112 7.50 5.26 25.31
CA LEU A 112 6.87 4.05 24.75
C LEU A 112 6.06 3.27 25.78
N LYS A 113 6.40 3.30 27.07
CA LYS A 113 5.56 2.68 28.11
C LYS A 113 4.31 3.50 28.40
N ALA A 114 4.40 4.83 28.32
CA ALA A 114 3.27 5.73 28.48
C ALA A 114 2.30 5.66 27.28
N ALA A 115 2.84 5.53 26.07
CA ALA A 115 2.07 5.33 24.86
C ALA A 115 1.62 3.87 24.69
N GLY A 116 0.33 3.65 24.45
CA GLY A 116 -0.20 2.34 24.08
C GLY A 116 0.48 1.78 22.82
N PRO A 117 0.38 0.47 22.54
CA PRO A 117 0.88 -0.11 21.29
C PRO A 117 0.20 0.48 20.05
N ASP A 118 -1.07 0.89 20.18
CA ASP A 118 -1.86 1.48 19.09
C ASP A 118 -1.57 2.98 18.87
N ASP A 119 -0.88 3.62 19.82
CA ASP A 119 -0.57 5.05 19.83
C ASP A 119 0.85 5.33 19.30
N ARG A 120 1.31 4.53 18.34
CA ARG A 120 2.68 4.57 17.83
C ARG A 120 2.68 4.62 16.32
N THR A 121 3.55 5.45 15.75
CA THR A 121 3.86 5.41 14.32
C THR A 121 5.31 4.99 14.12
N THR A 122 5.50 4.19 13.09
CA THR A 122 6.76 3.60 12.71
C THR A 122 7.34 4.35 11.52
N ALA A 123 8.62 4.13 11.22
CA ALA A 123 9.24 4.69 10.02
C ALA A 123 8.55 4.18 8.73
N TRP A 124 7.87 3.05 8.80
CA TRP A 124 7.02 2.57 7.70
C TRP A 124 5.84 3.51 7.43
N ASP A 125 5.20 4.02 8.47
CA ASP A 125 4.02 4.90 8.34
C ASP A 125 4.38 6.30 7.81
N ASP A 126 5.67 6.66 7.87
CA ASP A 126 6.19 7.92 7.34
C ASP A 126 6.51 7.86 5.83
N LEU A 127 6.49 6.66 5.22
CA LEU A 127 6.75 6.50 3.79
C LEU A 127 5.58 7.01 2.93
N ASP A 128 5.91 7.53 1.75
CA ASP A 128 4.90 7.77 0.71
C ASP A 128 4.44 6.46 0.05
N PHE A 129 3.25 6.50 -0.57
CA PHE A 129 2.66 5.33 -1.20
C PHE A 129 3.51 4.74 -2.34
N ASP A 130 4.26 5.56 -3.08
CA ASP A 130 5.09 5.06 -4.19
C ASP A 130 6.29 4.28 -3.65
N SER A 131 6.94 4.79 -2.59
CA SER A 131 8.02 4.10 -1.87
C SER A 131 7.53 2.77 -1.27
N MET A 132 6.35 2.77 -0.63
CA MET A 132 5.73 1.54 -0.12
C MET A 132 5.47 0.52 -1.23
N ASN A 133 4.83 0.96 -2.32
CA ASN A 133 4.49 0.10 -3.45
C ASN A 133 5.74 -0.48 -4.12
N LYS A 134 6.77 0.34 -4.31
CA LYS A 134 8.05 -0.11 -4.86
C LYS A 134 8.66 -1.20 -3.97
N MET A 135 8.74 -0.94 -2.67
CA MET A 135 9.30 -1.91 -1.72
C MET A 135 8.52 -3.22 -1.69
N CYS A 136 7.19 -3.18 -1.74
CA CYS A 136 6.36 -4.38 -1.83
C CYS A 136 6.54 -5.10 -3.18
N SER A 137 6.67 -4.37 -4.28
CA SER A 137 6.86 -4.97 -5.61
C SER A 137 8.20 -5.71 -5.76
N GLU A 138 9.24 -5.22 -5.10
CA GLU A 138 10.58 -5.81 -5.10
C GLU A 138 10.76 -6.85 -3.98
N CYS A 139 9.81 -6.94 -3.04
CA CYS A 139 9.92 -7.82 -1.89
C CYS A 139 9.79 -9.30 -2.31
N PRO A 140 10.79 -10.15 -1.97
CA PRO A 140 10.75 -11.56 -2.31
C PRO A 140 9.66 -12.33 -1.56
N LEU A 141 9.11 -11.73 -0.50
CA LEU A 141 8.03 -12.28 0.30
C LEU A 141 6.66 -11.74 -0.10
N SER A 142 6.56 -10.74 -0.99
CA SER A 142 5.27 -10.17 -1.33
C SER A 142 4.43 -11.16 -2.14
N TRP A 143 3.19 -11.30 -1.68
CA TRP A 143 2.15 -12.01 -2.39
C TRP A 143 1.44 -11.07 -3.36
N ASP A 144 0.47 -11.62 -4.10
CA ASP A 144 -0.41 -10.87 -5.02
C ASP A 144 0.26 -9.84 -5.94
N LYS A 145 1.29 -10.27 -6.67
CA LYS A 145 2.04 -9.47 -7.66
C LYS A 145 2.71 -8.23 -7.06
N GLY A 146 3.19 -8.33 -5.82
CA GLY A 146 3.87 -7.19 -5.19
C GLY A 146 2.92 -6.23 -4.48
N ARG A 147 1.63 -6.58 -4.36
CA ARG A 147 0.61 -5.72 -3.76
C ARG A 147 0.53 -5.83 -2.23
N GLY A 148 1.35 -6.70 -1.63
CA GLY A 148 1.49 -6.81 -0.19
C GLY A 148 1.67 -8.23 0.32
N CYS A 149 1.69 -8.37 1.64
CA CYS A 149 1.93 -9.61 2.37
C CYS A 149 0.64 -10.38 2.70
N MET A 150 -0.50 -9.98 2.12
CA MET A 150 -1.80 -10.61 2.29
C MET A 150 -2.30 -11.20 0.97
N GLY A 151 -2.77 -12.43 1.00
CA GLY A 151 -3.39 -13.10 -0.13
C GLY A 151 -4.73 -13.71 0.24
N THR A 152 -5.76 -13.47 -0.59
CA THR A 152 -7.05 -14.15 -0.43
C THR A 152 -6.94 -15.58 -0.97
N PHE A 153 -7.17 -16.55 -0.10
CA PHE A 153 -7.14 -17.99 -0.41
C PHE A 153 -8.46 -18.48 -1.04
N GLY A 154 -9.52 -17.69 -0.93
CA GLY A 154 -10.81 -17.95 -1.57
C GLY A 154 -11.99 -17.63 -0.65
N PRO A 155 -13.23 -17.81 -1.12
CA PRO A 155 -14.41 -17.67 -0.28
C PRO A 155 -14.47 -18.78 0.78
N ALA A 156 -15.19 -18.54 1.87
CA ALA A 156 -15.49 -19.56 2.89
C ALA A 156 -16.18 -20.83 2.34
N THR A 157 -16.70 -20.77 1.10
CA THR A 157 -17.33 -21.88 0.39
C THR A 157 -16.37 -22.60 -0.57
N SER A 158 -15.06 -22.39 -0.44
CA SER A 158 -14.05 -23.04 -1.27
C SER A 158 -14.01 -24.54 -1.02
N LYS A 159 -13.98 -25.34 -2.10
CA LYS A 159 -13.78 -26.80 -2.04
C LYS A 159 -12.30 -27.20 -1.97
N LEU A 160 -11.37 -26.24 -2.04
CA LEU A 160 -9.95 -26.51 -2.00
C LEU A 160 -9.52 -27.26 -0.73
N PRO A 161 -10.01 -26.92 0.48
CA PRO A 161 -9.69 -27.70 1.68
C PRO A 161 -10.21 -29.14 1.63
N GLU A 162 -11.39 -29.39 1.06
CA GLU A 162 -11.93 -30.75 0.89
C GLU A 162 -11.06 -31.59 -0.06
N ILE A 163 -10.66 -30.99 -1.19
CA ILE A 163 -9.74 -31.63 -2.14
C ILE A 163 -8.41 -31.92 -1.43
N ALA A 164 -7.84 -30.94 -0.73
CA ALA A 164 -6.59 -31.10 0.01
C ALA A 164 -6.63 -32.26 1.02
N ARG A 165 -7.75 -32.45 1.74
CA ARG A 165 -7.93 -33.60 2.64
C ARG A 165 -7.88 -34.94 1.90
N LYS A 166 -8.52 -35.05 0.73
CA LYS A 166 -8.49 -36.29 -0.07
C LYS A 166 -7.08 -36.71 -0.47
N TYR A 167 -6.20 -35.73 -0.72
CA TYR A 167 -4.83 -35.95 -1.16
C TYR A 167 -3.81 -35.88 -0.01
N GLY A 168 -4.26 -35.96 1.25
CA GLY A 168 -3.37 -36.04 2.41
C GLY A 168 -2.60 -34.74 2.69
N CYS A 169 -3.18 -33.59 2.38
CA CYS A 169 -2.62 -32.26 2.64
C CYS A 169 -3.26 -31.65 3.90
N PRO A 170 -2.75 -31.94 5.11
CA PRO A 170 -3.38 -31.55 6.37
C PRO A 170 -3.41 -30.04 6.62
N ILE A 171 -2.43 -29.27 6.17
CA ILE A 171 -2.35 -27.83 6.48
C ILE A 171 -3.35 -27.06 5.61
N ILE A 172 -3.31 -27.26 4.30
CA ILE A 172 -4.28 -26.65 3.36
C ILE A 172 -5.68 -27.21 3.62
N GLY A 173 -5.79 -28.50 3.94
CA GLY A 173 -7.05 -29.14 4.33
C GLY A 173 -7.68 -28.57 5.60
N ALA A 174 -6.87 -28.04 6.52
CA ALA A 174 -7.30 -27.43 7.77
C ALA A 174 -7.35 -25.89 7.72
N THR A 175 -7.38 -25.28 6.52
CA THR A 175 -7.28 -23.81 6.37
C THR A 175 -8.39 -23.08 7.13
N PHE A 176 -9.62 -23.60 7.12
CA PHE A 176 -10.74 -22.97 7.83
C PHE A 176 -10.59 -23.05 9.35
N GLU A 177 -10.17 -24.20 9.86
CA GLU A 177 -9.90 -24.42 11.27
C GLU A 177 -8.73 -23.53 11.75
N ASN A 178 -7.66 -23.46 10.95
CA ASN A 178 -6.50 -22.61 11.24
C ASN A 178 -6.89 -21.12 11.23
N ALA A 179 -7.73 -20.69 10.28
CA ALA A 179 -8.21 -19.31 10.22
C ALA A 179 -9.12 -18.97 11.42
N ALA A 180 -10.03 -19.86 11.80
CA ALA A 180 -10.91 -19.66 12.96
C ALA A 180 -10.11 -19.61 14.28
N ALA A 181 -9.04 -20.39 14.38
CA ALA A 181 -8.14 -20.39 15.53
C ALA A 181 -7.08 -19.26 15.50
N MET A 182 -7.04 -18.44 14.44
CA MET A 182 -5.96 -17.47 14.18
C MET A 182 -4.56 -18.10 14.36
N LYS A 183 -4.41 -19.33 13.87
CA LYS A 183 -3.18 -20.11 14.07
C LYS A 183 -2.02 -19.45 13.31
N LYS A 184 -0.94 -19.16 14.03
CA LYS A 184 0.36 -18.79 13.42
C LYS A 184 1.05 -20.05 12.91
N LEU A 185 1.39 -20.07 11.61
CA LEU A 185 2.16 -21.15 11.00
C LEU A 185 3.66 -20.88 11.18
N THR A 186 4.42 -21.92 11.49
CA THR A 186 5.88 -21.88 11.64
C THR A 186 6.60 -21.91 10.28
N PRO A 187 7.90 -21.60 10.20
CA PRO A 187 8.70 -21.81 8.99
C PRO A 187 8.68 -23.26 8.50
N GLU A 188 8.60 -24.23 9.40
CA GLU A 188 8.48 -25.66 9.10
C GLU A 188 7.12 -25.98 8.48
N ASP A 189 6.03 -25.41 9.03
CA ASP A 189 4.71 -25.51 8.44
C ASP A 189 4.68 -24.89 7.04
N ALA A 190 5.35 -23.75 6.83
CA ALA A 190 5.44 -23.12 5.52
C ALA A 190 6.14 -24.02 4.48
N LYS A 191 7.23 -24.71 4.87
CA LYS A 191 7.87 -25.72 4.01
C LYS A 191 6.94 -26.89 3.71
N ALA A 192 6.15 -27.34 4.69
CA ALA A 192 5.16 -28.40 4.50
C ALA A 192 4.03 -27.95 3.55
N VAL A 193 3.55 -26.70 3.66
CA VAL A 193 2.55 -26.13 2.76
C VAL A 193 3.07 -26.12 1.31
N LEU A 194 4.34 -25.77 1.08
CA LEU A 194 4.92 -25.81 -0.27
C LEU A 194 4.92 -27.22 -0.86
N LYS A 195 5.22 -28.25 -0.05
CA LYS A 195 5.11 -29.65 -0.49
C LYS A 195 3.66 -30.05 -0.77
N GLU A 196 2.71 -29.57 0.04
CA GLU A 196 1.27 -29.81 -0.22
C GLU A 196 0.83 -29.16 -1.55
N VAL A 197 1.35 -27.98 -1.89
CA VAL A 197 1.08 -27.32 -3.18
C VAL A 197 1.56 -28.19 -4.35
N GLU A 198 2.77 -28.76 -4.27
CA GLU A 198 3.32 -29.67 -5.30
C GLU A 198 2.43 -30.90 -5.52
N ILE A 199 1.82 -31.43 -4.45
CA ILE A 199 0.88 -32.56 -4.51
C ILE A 199 -0.47 -32.10 -5.11
N LEU A 200 -0.93 -30.90 -4.74
CA LEU A 200 -2.27 -30.43 -5.13
C LEU A 200 -2.37 -29.98 -6.58
N LYS A 201 -1.30 -29.47 -7.19
CA LYS A 201 -1.29 -29.10 -8.61
C LYS A 201 -1.76 -30.23 -9.54
N PRO A 202 -1.12 -31.41 -9.56
CA PRO A 202 -1.57 -32.53 -10.38
C PRO A 202 -2.90 -33.12 -9.87
N ALA A 203 -3.24 -32.96 -8.59
CA ALA A 203 -4.53 -33.38 -8.05
C ALA A 203 -5.70 -32.55 -8.59
N LEU A 204 -5.52 -31.23 -8.74
CA LEU A 204 -6.53 -30.34 -9.32
C LEU A 204 -6.83 -30.69 -10.78
N GLU A 205 -5.82 -31.10 -11.55
CA GLU A 205 -6.00 -31.58 -12.92
C GLU A 205 -6.87 -32.85 -12.96
N LYS A 206 -6.70 -33.76 -11.99
CA LYS A 206 -7.51 -34.97 -11.84
C LYS A 206 -8.95 -34.69 -11.40
N GLU A 207 -9.17 -33.70 -10.53
CA GLU A 207 -10.52 -33.26 -10.09
C GLU A 207 -11.28 -32.51 -11.21
N GLY A 208 -10.56 -32.06 -12.25
CA GLY A 208 -11.11 -31.59 -13.52
C GLY A 208 -10.95 -30.09 -13.78
N LYS A 209 -11.30 -29.68 -15.01
CA LYS A 209 -11.07 -28.32 -15.53
C LYS A 209 -11.59 -27.19 -14.62
N MET A 210 -12.72 -27.40 -13.96
CA MET A 210 -13.32 -26.42 -13.06
C MET A 210 -12.54 -26.25 -11.75
N ALA A 211 -11.90 -27.32 -11.26
CA ALA A 211 -11.05 -27.25 -10.07
C ALA A 211 -9.77 -26.46 -10.39
N VAL A 212 -9.14 -26.72 -11.54
CA VAL A 212 -7.97 -25.97 -12.03
C VAL A 212 -8.28 -24.48 -12.15
N HIS A 213 -9.35 -24.11 -12.87
CA HIS A 213 -9.71 -22.69 -13.08
C HIS A 213 -9.98 -21.94 -11.77
N ARG A 214 -10.50 -22.62 -10.73
CA ARG A 214 -10.87 -21.97 -9.47
C ARG A 214 -9.74 -21.94 -8.44
N TYR A 215 -8.87 -22.95 -8.45
CA TYR A 215 -7.96 -23.18 -7.32
C TYR A 215 -6.47 -23.15 -7.69
N MET A 216 -6.11 -23.12 -8.98
CA MET A 216 -4.71 -22.97 -9.38
C MET A 216 -4.12 -21.62 -8.95
N GLY A 217 -4.85 -20.52 -9.18
CA GLY A 217 -4.40 -19.18 -8.78
C GLY A 217 -4.09 -19.03 -7.29
N PRO A 218 -4.95 -19.50 -6.37
CA PRO A 218 -4.62 -19.59 -4.94
C PRO A 218 -3.35 -20.39 -4.62
N LEU A 219 -3.11 -21.52 -5.28
CA LEU A 219 -1.91 -22.33 -5.06
C LEU A 219 -0.64 -21.62 -5.57
N GLU A 220 -0.69 -20.99 -6.75
CA GLU A 220 0.43 -20.22 -7.32
C GLU A 220 0.84 -19.02 -6.44
N ARG A 221 -0.08 -18.49 -5.63
CA ARG A 221 0.23 -17.38 -4.70
C ARG A 221 0.99 -17.82 -3.46
N ILE A 222 0.90 -19.09 -3.07
CA ILE A 222 1.65 -19.65 -1.95
C ILE A 222 3.12 -19.85 -2.35
N GLU A 223 3.39 -20.10 -3.62
CA GLU A 223 4.73 -20.35 -4.10
C GLU A 223 5.61 -19.10 -4.01
N PRO A 224 6.88 -19.25 -3.60
CA PRO A 224 7.81 -18.14 -3.65
C PRO A 224 7.99 -17.69 -5.10
N ARG A 225 7.86 -16.38 -5.37
CA ARG A 225 8.20 -15.87 -6.70
C ARG A 225 9.68 -16.09 -6.95
N PRO A 226 10.09 -16.56 -8.15
CA PRO A 226 11.48 -16.45 -8.55
C PRO A 226 11.87 -14.97 -8.51
N ARG A 227 13.03 -14.66 -7.91
CA ARG A 227 13.64 -13.33 -7.98
C ARG A 227 13.66 -12.92 -9.46
N SER A 228 12.95 -11.86 -9.82
CA SER A 228 13.34 -11.12 -11.02
C SER A 228 14.77 -10.63 -10.75
N PRO A 229 15.74 -10.94 -11.63
CA PRO A 229 17.10 -10.43 -11.46
C PRO A 229 17.03 -8.91 -11.37
N PRO A 230 17.90 -8.27 -10.57
CA PRO A 230 17.98 -6.82 -10.55
C PRO A 230 18.15 -6.34 -11.99
N SER A 231 17.29 -5.42 -12.41
CA SER A 231 17.48 -4.69 -13.66
C SER A 231 18.84 -4.00 -13.56
N THR A 232 19.85 -4.55 -14.23
CA THR A 232 21.13 -3.88 -14.44
C THR A 232 20.88 -2.76 -15.44
N ALA A 233 20.35 -1.64 -14.96
CA ALA A 233 20.47 -0.36 -15.65
C ALA A 233 21.91 0.16 -15.50
N ALA A 234 22.85 -0.59 -16.05
CA ALA A 234 24.26 -0.25 -16.19
C ALA A 234 24.81 -1.20 -17.26
N ASP A 235 24.69 -0.79 -18.53
CA ASP A 235 25.63 -1.08 -19.62
C ASP A 235 24.98 -0.73 -20.97
N SER A 236 25.17 0.51 -21.39
CA SER A 236 25.43 0.93 -22.79
C SER A 236 25.48 2.45 -22.88
N ILE A 237 26.50 3.04 -22.24
CA ILE A 237 27.18 4.18 -22.85
C ILE A 237 28.30 3.56 -23.68
N SER A 238 28.09 3.48 -24.99
CA SER A 238 29.18 3.39 -25.97
C SER A 238 28.89 4.43 -27.04
N SER A 239 29.63 5.52 -26.93
CA SER A 239 29.84 6.54 -27.95
C SER A 239 30.65 5.97 -29.13
N GLU A 240 30.51 6.65 -30.28
CA GLU A 240 31.36 6.58 -31.49
C GLU A 240 31.11 5.37 -32.44
N GLU A 241 31.10 5.47 -33.76
CA GLU A 241 31.11 6.55 -34.74
C GLU A 241 30.71 5.92 -36.10
N ASN A 242 29.88 6.65 -36.86
CA ASN A 242 30.00 6.91 -38.29
C ASN A 242 30.45 5.78 -39.27
N THR A 243 29.57 5.39 -40.18
CA THR A 243 29.84 5.41 -41.64
C THR A 243 28.52 5.24 -42.38
N GLY A 244 28.21 6.20 -43.26
CA GLY A 244 26.95 6.26 -43.97
C GLY A 244 26.88 5.33 -45.18
N GLU A 245 25.67 5.08 -45.65
CA GLU A 245 25.39 5.11 -47.08
C GLU A 245 23.91 5.38 -47.34
N SER A 246 23.72 6.19 -48.37
CA SER A 246 22.51 6.74 -48.96
C SER A 246 21.49 5.70 -49.42
N GLY A 247 20.20 6.02 -49.25
CA GLY A 247 19.10 5.31 -49.89
C GLY A 247 17.79 6.08 -49.78
N GLN A 248 17.58 7.03 -50.69
CA GLN A 248 16.33 7.75 -50.85
C GLN A 248 15.17 6.82 -51.25
N ALA A 249 13.97 7.24 -50.80
CA ALA A 249 12.73 7.31 -51.57
C ALA A 249 11.61 6.30 -51.26
N LEU A 250 10.42 6.90 -51.14
CA LEU A 250 9.08 6.44 -51.53
C LEU A 250 8.10 6.03 -50.42
N ASN A 251 7.13 6.93 -50.24
CA ASN A 251 5.68 6.69 -50.27
C ASN A 251 5.06 5.78 -49.21
N ARG A 252 4.26 6.37 -48.30
CA ARG A 252 2.81 6.50 -48.50
C ARG A 252 2.14 7.19 -47.32
N ALA A 253 1.36 8.22 -47.64
CA ALA A 253 0.34 8.78 -46.79
C ALA A 253 -0.75 7.74 -46.47
N VAL A 254 -1.16 7.66 -45.19
CA VAL A 254 -2.50 7.18 -44.81
C VAL A 254 -3.02 8.10 -43.71
N ARG A 255 -4.06 8.87 -44.07
CA ARG A 255 -4.92 9.65 -43.17
C ARG A 255 -5.68 8.72 -42.22
N PRO A 256 -6.04 9.16 -41.00
CA PRO A 256 -7.09 8.50 -40.23
C PRO A 256 -8.47 8.95 -40.73
N PRO A 257 -9.52 8.10 -40.74
CA PRO A 257 -10.87 8.58 -40.95
C PRO A 257 -11.45 9.09 -39.63
N MET A 258 -11.86 10.35 -39.64
CA MET A 258 -13.02 10.80 -38.88
C MET A 258 -14.27 10.18 -39.49
N PHE A 259 -15.16 9.62 -38.66
CA PHE A 259 -16.60 9.66 -38.93
C PHE A 259 -17.39 9.75 -37.63
N SER A 260 -18.21 10.79 -37.57
CA SER A 260 -19.27 11.04 -36.61
C SER A 260 -20.60 10.38 -37.05
N SER A 261 -21.59 10.47 -36.16
CA SER A 261 -23.03 10.18 -36.31
C SER A 261 -23.43 8.70 -36.08
N GLY A 262 -24.53 8.37 -35.40
CA GLY A 262 -25.64 9.17 -34.92
C GLY A 262 -26.58 8.33 -34.03
N ALA A 263 -27.50 9.02 -33.38
CA ALA A 263 -28.41 8.54 -32.34
C ALA A 263 -29.61 7.72 -32.84
N ALA A 264 -30.09 6.81 -31.97
CA ALA A 264 -31.49 6.40 -31.72
C ALA A 264 -31.41 5.35 -30.59
N GLY A 265 -32.01 5.45 -29.41
CA GLY A 265 -33.35 5.91 -29.07
C GLY A 265 -34.23 4.69 -28.82
N LEU A 266 -34.48 4.31 -27.56
CA LEU A 266 -35.78 3.82 -27.10
C LEU A 266 -35.84 3.76 -25.56
N ALA A 267 -36.93 4.32 -25.03
CA ALA A 267 -37.28 4.43 -23.62
C ALA A 267 -38.42 3.45 -23.25
N ALA A 268 -38.73 3.43 -21.95
CA ALA A 268 -39.93 2.91 -21.25
C ALA A 268 -39.92 1.41 -20.87
N ALA A 269 -40.49 0.96 -19.74
CA ALA A 269 -40.97 1.57 -18.49
C ALA A 269 -41.37 0.43 -17.51
N ARG A 270 -41.25 0.72 -16.19
CA ARG A 270 -42.10 0.34 -15.03
C ARG A 270 -42.75 -1.05 -14.91
N ARG A 271 -42.62 -1.65 -13.71
CA ARG A 271 -43.67 -1.92 -12.67
C ARG A 271 -43.05 -2.80 -11.56
N SER A 272 -43.00 -2.35 -10.30
CA SER A 272 -44.04 -2.41 -9.25
C SER A 272 -44.26 -3.83 -8.69
N ALA A 273 -44.06 -3.93 -7.37
CA ALA A 273 -44.15 -5.09 -6.49
C ALA A 273 -45.58 -5.66 -6.33
N PRO A 274 -45.70 -6.77 -5.58
CA PRO A 274 -46.51 -6.79 -4.37
C PRO A 274 -45.68 -6.84 -3.08
#